data_AF-A0A2V5KC03-F1
#
_entry.id   AF-A0A2V5KC03-F1
#
_cell.length_a   1.000
_cell.length_b   1.000
_cell.length_c   1.000
_cell.angle_alpha   90.00
_cell.angle_beta   90.00
_cell.angle_gamma   90.00
#
_symmetry.space_group_name_H-M   'P 1'
#
loop_
_entity.id
_entity.type
_entity.pdbx_description
1 polymer ?
#
loop_
_entity_poly.entity_id
_entity_poly.type
_entity_poly.pdbx_seq_one_letter_code
_entity_poly.pdbx_strand_id
1 'polypeptide(L)'
;MSDTKLLVQFDRIVVNSIGTNAGIFVGTNLQYGWSSHSKTNASITDVTGDGNEVRGNVNVIYDNDLIDTPIDDRDVILSAQRAAKAC
;
A
#
# COMPACT_ATOMS: atom_id res chain seq x y z
N MET A 1 -36.53 22.81 -11.18
CA MET A 1 -35.20 22.23 -11.44
C MET A 1 -35.17 20.90 -10.72
N SER A 2 -35.17 19.80 -11.47
CA SER A 2 -35.07 18.47 -10.88
C SER A 2 -33.66 18.31 -10.34
N ASP A 3 -33.50 18.24 -9.02
CA ASP A 3 -32.25 17.83 -8.40
C ASP A 3 -31.85 16.48 -8.99
N THR A 4 -30.81 16.46 -9.82
CA THR A 4 -30.23 15.23 -10.30
C THR A 4 -29.58 14.56 -9.10
N LYS A 5 -30.30 13.64 -8.47
CA LYS A 5 -29.79 12.72 -7.47
C LYS A 5 -28.68 11.90 -8.13
N LEU A 6 -27.43 12.33 -7.97
CA LEU A 6 -26.26 11.57 -8.38
C LEU A 6 -26.18 10.32 -7.51
N LEU A 7 -26.76 9.22 -8.01
CA LEU A 7 -26.66 7.91 -7.40
C LEU A 7 -25.33 7.29 -7.84
N VAL A 8 -24.33 7.32 -6.96
CA VAL A 8 -23.12 6.52 -7.12
C VAL A 8 -23.33 5.23 -6.33
N GLN A 9 -23.69 4.15 -7.04
CA GLN A 9 -23.92 2.84 -6.45
C GLN A 9 -22.90 1.85 -7.00
N PHE A 10 -22.11 1.27 -6.12
CA PHE A 10 -21.27 0.13 -6.44
C PHE A 10 -22.00 -1.14 -6.04
N ASP A 11 -22.13 -2.08 -6.97
CA ASP A 11 -22.62 -3.43 -6.67
C ASP A 11 -21.63 -4.16 -5.74
N ARG A 12 -20.32 -4.09 -6.04
CA ARG A 12 -19.26 -4.57 -5.16
C ARG A 12 -17.91 -3.96 -5.53
N ILE A 13 -17.08 -3.70 -4.53
CA ILE A 13 -15.64 -3.50 -4.70
C ILE A 13 -14.96 -4.72 -4.07
N VAL A 14 -14.35 -5.58 -4.89
CA VAL A 14 -13.61 -6.76 -4.41
C VAL A 14 -12.14 -6.47 -4.53
N VAL A 15 -11.42 -6.56 -3.41
CA VAL A 15 -9.97 -6.49 -3.39
C VAL A 15 -9.45 -7.78 -2.79
N ASN A 16 -8.84 -8.59 -3.62
CA ASN A 16 -8.31 -9.90 -3.23
C ASN A 16 -6.94 -9.79 -2.56
N SER A 17 -6.20 -8.72 -2.83
CA SER A 17 -4.94 -8.37 -2.17
C SER A 17 -4.67 -6.88 -2.30
N ILE A 18 -4.08 -6.30 -1.26
CA ILE A 18 -3.60 -4.92 -1.24
C ILE A 18 -2.26 -4.90 -0.51
N GLY A 19 -1.28 -4.17 -1.05
CA GLY A 19 0.07 -4.12 -0.54
C GLY A 19 0.31 -3.01 0.48
N THR A 20 1.56 -2.86 0.89
CA THR A 20 2.02 -1.76 1.73
C THR A 20 1.79 -0.42 1.04
N ASN A 21 1.41 0.61 1.80
CA ASN A 21 1.16 1.96 1.28
C ASN A 21 0.12 1.99 0.15
N ALA A 22 -0.97 1.23 0.30
CA ALA A 22 -2.07 1.21 -0.66
C ALA A 22 -3.44 1.46 -0.01
N GLY A 23 -4.40 1.92 -0.81
CA GLY A 23 -5.77 2.19 -0.38
C GLY A 23 -6.73 2.24 -1.56
N ILE A 24 -8.02 2.17 -1.26
CA ILE A 24 -9.11 2.24 -2.25
C ILE A 24 -9.93 3.49 -1.93
N PHE A 25 -10.05 4.39 -2.89
CA PHE A 25 -10.67 5.69 -2.67
C PHE A 25 -11.78 5.95 -3.67
N VAL A 26 -12.91 6.42 -3.16
CA VAL A 26 -14.14 6.69 -3.92
C VAL A 26 -14.61 8.10 -3.62
N GLY A 27 -15.02 8.84 -4.65
CA GLY A 27 -15.43 10.24 -4.53
C GLY A 27 -14.25 11.22 -4.55
N THR A 28 -14.47 12.43 -4.06
CA THR A 28 -13.44 13.47 -3.99
C THR A 28 -12.48 13.16 -2.85
N ASN A 29 -11.21 12.90 -3.16
CA ASN A 29 -10.20 12.53 -2.17
C ASN A 29 -8.92 13.33 -2.36
N LEU A 30 -8.22 13.55 -1.25
CA LEU A 30 -6.91 14.18 -1.20
C LEU A 30 -6.01 13.32 -0.31
N GLN A 31 -4.95 12.75 -0.88
CA GLN A 31 -4.04 11.85 -0.18
C GLN A 31 -2.62 12.37 -0.34
N TYR A 32 -1.97 12.65 0.78
CA TYR A 32 -0.58 13.10 0.82
C TYR A 32 0.11 12.45 2.02
N GLY A 33 1.44 12.34 1.95
CA GLY A 33 2.23 11.79 3.06
C GLY A 33 2.22 10.27 3.16
N TRP A 34 2.05 9.61 2.03
CA TRP A 34 2.10 8.14 1.94
C TRP A 34 3.56 7.70 1.88
N SER A 35 4.07 7.11 2.95
CA SER A 35 5.40 6.51 2.99
C SER A 35 5.33 5.08 3.54
N SER A 36 6.20 4.22 3.03
CA SER A 36 6.42 2.89 3.58
C SER A 36 7.83 2.44 3.34
N HIS A 37 8.39 1.78 4.34
CA HIS A 37 9.73 1.23 4.29
C HIS A 37 9.67 -0.20 4.80
N SER A 38 10.37 -1.09 4.10
CA SER A 38 10.45 -2.49 4.50
C SER A 38 11.79 -3.05 4.09
N LYS A 39 12.44 -3.74 5.02
CA LYS A 39 13.50 -4.70 4.75
C LYS A 39 12.89 -6.08 4.84
N THR A 40 13.21 -6.95 3.89
CA THR A 40 12.77 -8.34 3.93
C THR A 40 13.93 -9.23 3.54
N ASN A 41 14.25 -10.15 4.44
CA ASN A 41 15.28 -11.16 4.25
C ASN A 41 14.57 -12.51 4.33
N ALA A 42 14.18 -13.05 3.18
CA ALA A 42 13.44 -14.29 3.14
C ALA A 42 14.09 -15.29 2.20
N SER A 43 14.19 -16.54 2.64
CA SER A 43 14.86 -17.60 1.88
C SER A 43 13.88 -18.38 1.01
N ILE A 44 12.71 -18.69 1.56
CA ILE A 44 11.55 -19.18 0.82
C ILE A 44 10.38 -18.35 1.30
N THR A 45 9.72 -17.69 0.36
CA THR A 45 8.46 -16.97 0.55
C THR A 45 7.46 -17.43 -0.49
N ASP A 46 6.19 -17.29 -0.13
CA ASP A 46 5.02 -17.49 -1.00
C ASP A 46 4.89 -18.87 -1.63
N VAL A 47 4.65 -19.86 -0.78
CA VAL A 47 4.12 -21.17 -1.19
C VAL A 47 2.59 -21.09 -1.13
N THR A 48 1.94 -20.70 -2.23
CA THR A 48 0.50 -20.40 -2.25
C THR A 48 -0.24 -21.09 -3.40
N GLY A 49 -1.48 -21.52 -3.15
CA GLY A 49 -2.27 -22.37 -4.07
C GLY A 49 -2.29 -23.85 -3.66
N ASP A 50 -3.08 -24.65 -4.39
CA ASP A 50 -3.28 -26.07 -4.09
C ASP A 50 -2.20 -26.95 -4.75
N GLY A 51 -1.75 -27.99 -4.05
CA GLY A 51 -0.78 -28.96 -4.58
C GLY A 51 0.69 -28.53 -4.49
N ASN A 52 1.00 -27.50 -3.69
CA ASN A 52 2.38 -27.07 -3.52
C ASN A 52 3.16 -28.01 -2.59
N GLU A 53 4.34 -28.42 -3.05
CA GLU A 53 5.25 -29.26 -2.30
C GLU A 53 6.67 -28.68 -2.39
N VAL A 54 7.30 -28.48 -1.24
CA VAL A 54 8.67 -27.99 -1.11
C VAL A 54 9.45 -29.01 -0.30
N ARG A 55 10.45 -29.67 -0.90
CA ARG A 55 11.22 -30.75 -0.27
C ARG A 55 12.71 -30.63 -0.59
N GLY A 56 13.54 -30.95 0.40
CA GLY A 56 15.00 -31.01 0.26
C GLY A 56 15.71 -29.65 0.32
N ASN A 57 15.05 -28.60 0.76
CA ASN A 57 15.60 -27.25 0.76
C ASN A 57 16.47 -27.01 2.00
N VAL A 58 17.70 -26.52 1.77
CA VAL A 58 18.55 -25.91 2.79
C VAL A 58 18.69 -24.44 2.45
N ASN A 59 18.37 -23.60 3.40
CA ASN A 59 18.20 -22.17 3.23
C ASN A 59 19.09 -21.45 4.24
N VAL A 60 20.05 -20.68 3.76
CA VAL A 60 20.96 -19.90 4.61
C VAL A 60 20.86 -18.46 4.17
N ILE A 61 20.34 -17.61 5.06
CA ILE A 61 20.37 -16.17 4.88
C ILE A 61 21.45 -15.65 5.80
N TYR A 62 22.49 -15.09 5.21
CA TYR A 62 23.56 -14.44 5.93
C TYR A 62 23.55 -12.95 5.60
N ASP A 63 23.00 -12.16 6.52
CA ASP A 63 23.04 -10.71 6.44
C ASP A 63 24.01 -10.23 7.52
N ASN A 64 25.21 -9.83 7.10
CA ASN A 64 26.31 -9.51 8.00
C ASN A 64 26.73 -8.06 7.82
N ASP A 65 25.81 -7.17 8.17
CA ASP A 65 26.05 -5.75 8.28
C ASP A 65 26.21 -5.32 9.75
N LEU A 66 26.91 -4.19 9.94
CA LEU A 66 27.08 -3.57 11.26
C LEU A 66 25.86 -2.70 11.63
N ILE A 67 25.17 -2.18 10.62
CA ILE A 67 23.94 -1.40 10.74
C ILE A 67 23.02 -1.84 9.60
N ASP A 68 21.95 -2.57 9.95
CA ASP A 68 20.91 -3.01 9.03
C ASP A 68 19.83 -1.94 8.86
N THR A 69 19.50 -1.64 7.60
CA THR A 69 18.35 -0.86 7.15
C THR A 69 18.04 0.40 8.00
N PRO A 70 18.97 1.37 8.08
CA PRO A 70 18.60 2.68 8.60
C PRO A 70 17.61 3.33 7.64
N ILE A 71 16.40 3.58 8.14
CA ILE A 71 15.34 4.30 7.43
C ILE A 71 15.37 5.74 7.93
N ASP A 72 15.53 6.68 7.00
CA ASP A 72 15.50 8.12 7.25
C ASP A 72 14.39 8.73 6.37
N ASP A 73 13.26 9.05 6.99
CA ASP A 73 12.01 9.46 6.35
C ASP A 73 11.65 10.92 6.67
N ARG A 74 12.64 11.83 6.62
CA ARG A 74 12.48 13.27 6.87
C ARG A 74 11.67 14.00 5.80
N ASP A 75 10.45 13.55 5.54
CA ASP A 75 9.53 14.07 4.56
C ASP A 75 8.85 15.35 5.06
N VAL A 76 8.78 16.35 4.18
CA VAL A 76 7.96 17.56 4.37
C VAL A 76 6.71 17.42 3.51
N ILE A 77 5.59 17.12 4.15
CA ILE A 77 4.30 16.91 3.45
C ILE A 77 3.59 18.26 3.33
N LEU A 78 3.66 18.86 2.14
CA LEU A 78 2.91 20.09 1.82
C LEU A 78 1.56 19.72 1.20
N SER A 79 0.46 20.06 1.87
CA SER A 79 -0.86 20.04 1.24
C SER A 79 -1.24 21.46 0.81
N ALA A 80 -1.26 21.72 -0.49
CA ALA A 80 -1.83 22.95 -1.01
C ALA A 80 -3.36 22.83 -0.96
N GLN A 81 -3.98 23.19 0.17
CA GLN A 81 -5.40 23.51 0.16
C GLN A 81 -5.56 24.77 -0.70
N ARG A 82 -6.03 24.62 -1.95
CA ARG A 82 -6.65 25.76 -2.62
C ARG A 82 -7.82 26.16 -1.73
N ALA A 83 -7.69 27.28 -1.02
CA ALA A 83 -8.83 27.94 -0.42
C ALA A 83 -9.82 28.16 -1.57
N ALA A 84 -10.88 27.36 -1.60
CA ALA A 84 -11.98 27.61 -2.50
C ALA A 84 -12.50 29.00 -2.15
N LYS A 85 -12.16 29.98 -2.98
CA LYS A 85 -12.76 31.30 -2.90
C LYS A 85 -14.24 31.10 -3.26
N ALA A 86 -15.09 31.04 -2.25
CA ALA A 86 -16.52 31.16 -2.46
C ALA A 86 -16.78 32.52 -3.12
N CYS A 87 -17.34 32.48 -4.32
CA CYS A 87 -17.95 33.63 -4.99
C CYS A 87 -19.35 33.84 -4.42
#